data_AF-A0A1Y1VKE0-F1
#
_entry.id   AF-A0A1Y1VKE0-F1
#
_cell.length_a   1.000
_cell.length_b   1.000
_cell.length_c   1.000
_cell.angle_alpha   90.00
_cell.angle_beta   90.00
_cell.angle_gamma   90.00
#
_symmetry.space_group_name_H-M   'P 1'
#
loop_
_entity.id
_entity.type
_entity.pdbx_description
1 polymer ?
#
loop_
_entity_poly.entity_id
_entity_poly.type
_entity_poly.pdbx_seq_one_letter_code
_entity_poly.pdbx_strand_id
1 'polypeptide(L)'
;KINYKYEAFQFILKAQVKVLILEKHFPKEYANVIKSLWILFINSNSSNNEELLIDISKRENEEWAKLRKEPFFQKYENAFFNEFIKDNRTISMNDSIIMKYLIVILYLGCIWLRMPILVSDFNYWLCHEEIPFSTAIYCVPESILRKITKLDHLLFKPRSYPTCEWIERKSCEIASFFRKKYHVIFPEVNVPLVLFRYTNCLALPPEMYLIIMRYIKLAKLEFTISKEKSPYIILLAVIIFCIKLVYGLDGVKR
;
A
#
# COMPACT_ATOMS: atom_id res chain seq x y z
N LYS A 1 23.63 16.54 1.67
CA LYS A 1 22.67 17.63 1.37
C LYS A 1 21.27 17.10 1.68
N ILE A 2 20.51 17.79 2.55
CA ILE A 2 19.12 17.43 2.86
C ILE A 2 18.31 17.51 1.57
N ASN A 3 17.63 16.43 1.18
CA ASN A 3 16.84 16.41 -0.04
C ASN A 3 15.38 16.72 0.30
N TYR A 4 15.05 18.01 0.27
CA TYR A 4 13.70 18.54 0.54
C TYR A 4 12.60 17.88 -0.31
N LYS A 5 12.93 17.27 -1.46
CA LYS A 5 11.96 16.52 -2.28
C LYS A 5 11.42 15.30 -1.55
N TYR A 6 12.27 14.54 -0.86
CA TYR A 6 11.84 13.35 -0.12
C TYR A 6 11.03 13.73 1.12
N GLU A 7 11.44 14.79 1.82
CA GLU A 7 10.66 15.35 2.91
C GLU A 7 9.24 15.72 2.43
N ALA A 8 9.11 16.36 1.26
CA ALA A 8 7.80 16.63 0.65
C ALA A 8 7.01 15.36 0.33
N PHE A 9 7.63 14.31 -0.24
CA PHE A 9 6.95 13.02 -0.46
C PHE A 9 6.48 12.36 0.84
N GLN A 10 7.23 12.50 1.93
CA GLN A 10 6.83 12.00 3.24
C GLN A 10 5.61 12.73 3.80
N PHE A 11 5.52 14.06 3.62
CA PHE A 11 4.33 14.84 3.98
C PHE A 11 3.10 14.37 3.20
N ILE A 12 3.27 14.10 1.90
CA ILE A 12 2.21 13.57 1.05
C ILE A 12 1.77 12.19 1.55
N LEU A 13 2.71 11.27 1.75
CA LEU A 13 2.42 9.92 2.24
C LEU A 13 1.71 9.97 3.60
N LYS A 14 2.13 10.86 4.50
CA LYS A 14 1.45 11.11 5.78
C LYS A 14 0.00 11.52 5.59
N ALA A 15 -0.26 12.49 4.72
CA ALA A 15 -1.61 12.97 4.46
C ALA A 15 -2.50 11.84 3.91
N GLN A 16 -1.98 11.06 2.95
CA GLN A 16 -2.69 9.92 2.37
C GLN A 16 -3.01 8.83 3.42
N VAL A 17 -2.05 8.47 4.28
CA VAL A 17 -2.28 7.51 5.38
C VAL A 17 -3.31 8.04 6.37
N LYS A 18 -3.23 9.33 6.71
CA LYS A 18 -4.18 9.96 7.64
C LYS A 18 -5.62 9.91 7.11
N VAL A 19 -5.81 10.21 5.83
CA VAL A 19 -7.10 10.07 5.14
C VAL A 19 -7.60 8.62 5.20
N LEU A 20 -6.74 7.65 4.88
CA LEU A 20 -7.12 6.23 4.92
C LEU A 20 -7.56 5.77 6.32
N ILE A 21 -6.90 6.24 7.38
CA ILE A 21 -7.25 5.88 8.76
C ILE A 21 -8.53 6.59 9.21
N LEU A 22 -8.66 7.89 8.94
CA LEU A 22 -9.78 8.69 9.44
C LEU A 22 -11.06 8.49 8.64
N GLU A 23 -10.98 8.56 7.31
CA GLU A 23 -12.16 8.54 6.44
C GLU A 23 -12.52 7.13 5.96
N LYS A 24 -11.51 6.28 5.72
CA LYS A 24 -11.72 4.90 5.26
C LYS A 24 -11.67 3.87 6.39
N HIS A 25 -11.54 4.33 7.65
CA HIS A 25 -11.56 3.51 8.86
C HIS A 25 -10.52 2.39 8.88
N PHE A 26 -9.33 2.66 8.32
CA PHE A 26 -8.23 1.69 8.39
C PHE A 26 -7.73 1.51 9.83
N PRO A 27 -7.21 0.33 10.18
CA PRO A 27 -6.60 0.07 11.48
C PRO A 27 -5.40 1.00 11.73
N LYS A 28 -5.19 1.41 12.98
CA LYS A 28 -4.10 2.35 13.34
C LYS A 28 -2.72 1.76 13.08
N GLU A 29 -2.61 0.43 13.16
CA GLU A 29 -1.43 -0.37 12.87
C GLU A 29 -0.96 -0.20 11.42
N TYR A 30 -1.86 0.19 10.51
CA TYR A 30 -1.53 0.47 9.11
C TYR A 30 -0.43 1.53 8.97
N ALA A 31 -0.46 2.57 9.81
CA ALA A 31 0.58 3.60 9.78
C ALA A 31 1.98 2.99 10.01
N ASN A 32 2.11 2.11 11.01
CA ASN A 32 3.38 1.46 11.35
C ASN A 32 3.90 0.61 10.19
N VAL A 33 3.01 -0.15 9.54
CA VAL A 33 3.36 -0.96 8.37
C VAL A 33 3.87 -0.08 7.23
N ILE A 34 3.17 1.01 6.92
CA ILE A 34 3.60 1.94 5.86
C ILE A 34 4.94 2.59 6.20
N LYS A 35 5.19 2.96 7.46
CA LYS A 35 6.50 3.46 7.91
C LYS A 35 7.61 2.45 7.61
N SER A 36 7.44 1.20 8.02
CA SER A 36 8.43 0.15 7.79
C SER A 36 8.66 -0.10 6.29
N LEU A 37 7.59 -0.20 5.50
CA LEU A 37 7.69 -0.40 4.04
C LEU A 37 8.38 0.77 3.33
N TRP A 38 8.08 2.01 3.75
CA TRP A 38 8.71 3.21 3.21
C TRP A 38 10.20 3.30 3.56
N ILE A 39 10.57 3.00 4.81
CA ILE A 39 11.97 2.97 5.22
C ILE A 39 12.74 1.91 4.43
N LEU A 40 12.18 0.71 4.28
CA LEU A 40 12.77 -0.33 3.42
C LEU A 40 12.91 0.17 1.98
N PHE A 41 11.91 0.85 1.43
CA PHE A 41 11.95 1.40 0.08
C PHE A 41 13.01 2.51 -0.09
N ILE A 42 13.19 3.39 0.89
CA ILE A 42 14.25 4.41 0.85
C ILE A 42 15.62 3.76 0.97
N ASN A 43 15.83 2.93 2.00
CA ASN A 43 17.09 2.25 2.26
C ASN A 43 17.50 1.37 1.09
N SER A 44 16.52 0.89 0.33
CA SER A 44 16.80 0.03 -0.80
C SER A 44 17.38 0.77 -1.98
N ASN A 45 17.03 2.04 -2.13
CA ASN A 45 17.45 2.91 -3.22
C ASN A 45 18.65 3.78 -2.82
N SER A 46 18.91 3.93 -1.52
CA SER A 46 20.13 4.53 -0.98
C SER A 46 21.19 3.44 -0.87
N SER A 47 22.04 3.31 -1.88
CA SER A 47 22.96 2.18 -2.08
C SER A 47 24.07 1.97 -1.03
N ASN A 48 23.92 2.38 0.25
CA ASN A 48 24.96 2.20 1.27
C ASN A 48 24.40 2.16 2.72
N ASN A 49 24.78 1.09 3.44
CA ASN A 49 25.07 0.98 4.89
C ASN A 49 24.09 0.21 5.80
N GLU A 50 24.52 -1.00 6.19
CA GLU A 50 24.01 -1.84 7.30
C GLU A 50 24.16 -1.19 8.69
N GLU A 51 24.93 -0.10 8.79
CA GLU A 51 25.23 0.63 10.03
C GLU A 51 24.00 1.34 10.65
N LEU A 52 22.94 1.58 9.87
CA LEU A 52 21.75 2.34 10.29
C LEU A 52 20.75 1.55 11.13
N LEU A 53 20.68 0.22 10.99
CA LEU A 53 19.74 -0.62 11.77
C LEU A 53 20.10 -0.67 13.26
N ILE A 54 21.39 -0.55 13.58
CA ILE A 54 21.93 -0.56 14.95
C ILE A 54 21.65 0.76 15.66
N ASP A 55 21.67 1.88 14.93
CA ASP A 55 21.43 3.22 15.48
C ASP A 55 19.92 3.50 15.73
N ILE A 56 19.04 2.89 14.92
CA ILE A 56 17.59 2.94 15.11
C ILE A 56 17.16 2.20 16.39
N SER A 57 17.65 0.98 16.60
CA SER A 57 17.31 0.18 17.80
C SER A 57 17.79 0.80 19.11
N LYS A 58 18.94 1.50 19.11
CA LYS A 58 19.42 2.23 20.30
C LYS A 58 18.58 3.47 20.60
N ARG A 59 18.17 4.23 19.58
CA ARG A 59 17.36 5.45 19.75
C ARG A 59 15.92 5.15 20.14
N GLU A 60 15.32 4.09 19.63
CA GLU A 60 13.97 3.67 20.04
C GLU A 60 13.93 3.41 21.56
N ASN A 61 14.90 2.66 22.11
CA ASN A 61 14.95 2.35 23.54
C ASN A 61 15.05 3.58 24.46
N GLU A 62 15.72 4.65 24.02
CA GLU A 62 15.82 5.91 24.76
C GLU A 62 14.54 6.76 24.69
N GLU A 63 13.78 6.66 23.60
CA GLU A 63 12.50 7.36 23.42
C GLU A 63 11.34 6.66 24.14
N TRP A 64 11.32 5.32 24.19
CA TRP A 64 10.38 4.54 25.02
C TRP A 64 10.47 4.92 26.51
N ALA A 65 11.65 5.26 27.01
CA ALA A 65 11.84 5.73 28.39
C ALA A 65 11.21 7.10 28.67
N LYS A 66 11.11 7.98 27.65
CA LYS A 66 10.53 9.34 27.75
C LYS A 66 9.01 9.38 27.51
N LEU A 67 8.42 8.36 26.87
CA LEU A 67 7.01 8.28 26.50
C LEU A 67 6.04 7.97 27.67
N ARG A 68 6.55 7.65 28.87
CA ARG A 68 5.74 7.24 30.04
C ARG A 68 4.96 8.34 30.78
N LYS A 69 5.02 9.62 30.38
CA LYS A 69 4.58 10.74 31.26
C LYS A 69 3.40 11.61 30.81
N GLU A 70 2.79 11.46 29.62
CA GLU A 70 1.69 12.35 29.17
C GLU A 70 0.68 11.68 28.23
N PRO A 71 -0.55 12.23 28.07
CA PRO A 71 -1.69 11.52 27.48
C PRO A 71 -1.43 11.05 26.04
N PHE A 72 -1.71 9.75 25.87
CA PHE A 72 -1.25 8.86 24.82
C PHE A 72 -1.65 9.21 23.37
N PHE A 73 -2.70 10.01 23.15
CA PHE A 73 -3.33 10.08 21.82
C PHE A 73 -2.80 11.20 20.91
N GLN A 74 -2.49 12.38 21.46
CA GLN A 74 -2.21 13.59 20.64
C GLN A 74 -0.73 13.73 20.24
N LYS A 75 0.18 13.06 20.97
CA LYS A 75 1.62 13.11 20.70
C LYS A 75 2.08 12.07 19.67
N TYR A 76 1.45 10.90 19.57
CA TYR A 76 1.85 9.88 18.59
C TYR A 76 1.59 10.33 17.15
N GLU A 77 0.51 11.08 16.87
CA GLU A 77 0.25 11.64 15.52
C GLU A 77 1.32 12.65 15.06
N ASN A 78 2.08 13.22 16.00
CA ASN A 78 3.15 14.16 15.69
C ASN A 78 4.53 13.51 15.82
N ALA A 79 4.81 12.73 16.86
CA ALA A 79 6.09 12.05 17.05
C ALA A 79 6.37 10.98 15.99
N PHE A 80 5.37 10.14 15.67
CA PHE A 80 5.48 9.08 14.65
C PHE A 80 5.88 9.61 13.27
N PHE A 81 5.30 10.76 12.92
CA PHE A 81 5.54 11.41 11.62
C PHE A 81 6.67 12.44 11.64
N ASN A 82 7.09 12.93 12.81
CA ASN A 82 8.28 13.77 12.95
C ASN A 82 9.56 12.93 12.88
N GLU A 83 9.49 11.65 13.26
CA GLU A 83 10.57 10.68 13.04
C GLU A 83 10.82 10.44 11.54
N PHE A 84 9.74 10.41 10.74
CA PHE A 84 9.76 10.38 9.27
C PHE A 84 10.66 11.49 8.68
N ILE A 85 10.60 12.71 9.22
CA ILE A 85 11.29 13.91 8.72
C ILE A 85 12.80 13.87 8.95
N LYS A 86 13.27 13.18 10.00
CA LYS A 86 14.69 13.21 10.41
C LYS A 86 15.59 12.35 9.52
N ASP A 87 15.05 11.40 8.77
CA ASP A 87 15.83 10.41 8.03
C ASP A 87 15.96 10.78 6.53
N ASN A 88 16.91 11.68 6.25
CA ASN A 88 17.14 12.23 4.91
C ASN A 88 18.49 11.77 4.34
N ARG A 89 18.50 10.76 3.45
CA ARG A 89 19.66 10.45 2.59
C ARG A 89 19.30 10.19 1.13
N THR A 90 20.27 10.52 0.29
CA THR A 90 20.21 10.86 -1.13
C THR A 90 19.94 9.65 -2.04
N ILE A 91 18.96 9.81 -2.94
CA ILE A 91 18.65 8.85 -3.99
C ILE A 91 18.45 9.64 -5.29
N SER A 92 18.95 9.09 -6.41
CA SER A 92 18.68 9.57 -7.77
C SER A 92 17.67 8.61 -8.38
N MET A 93 16.41 9.05 -8.46
CA MET A 93 15.32 8.29 -9.09
C MET A 93 14.68 9.16 -10.16
N ASN A 94 14.01 8.55 -11.14
CA ASN A 94 13.25 9.30 -12.13
C ASN A 94 12.04 9.92 -11.41
N ASP A 95 12.21 11.16 -10.93
CA ASP A 95 11.40 11.82 -9.90
C ASP A 95 9.88 11.80 -10.19
N SER A 96 9.49 11.73 -11.48
CA SER A 96 8.10 11.70 -11.95
C SER A 96 7.32 10.43 -11.54
N ILE A 97 8.02 9.32 -11.25
CA ILE A 97 7.36 8.02 -10.96
C ILE A 97 7.14 7.82 -9.45
N ILE A 98 7.80 8.60 -8.59
CA ILE A 98 7.78 8.42 -7.13
C ILE A 98 6.35 8.53 -6.57
N MET A 99 5.56 9.51 -7.04
CA MET A 99 4.15 9.65 -6.64
C MET A 99 3.34 8.37 -6.85
N LYS A 100 3.53 7.71 -8.01
CA LYS A 100 2.83 6.46 -8.30
C LYS A 100 3.34 5.31 -7.42
N TYR A 101 4.61 5.31 -7.04
CA TYR A 101 5.16 4.33 -6.11
C TYR A 101 4.63 4.50 -4.67
N LEU A 102 4.30 5.72 -4.22
CA LEU A 102 3.63 5.91 -2.92
C LEU A 102 2.34 5.10 -2.84
N ILE A 103 1.54 5.13 -3.90
CA ILE A 103 0.29 4.35 -4.01
C ILE A 103 0.55 2.85 -3.94
N VAL A 104 1.61 2.39 -4.61
CA VAL A 104 2.00 0.96 -4.56
C VAL A 104 2.38 0.56 -3.13
N ILE A 105 3.10 1.41 -2.40
CA ILE A 105 3.48 1.15 -1.01
C ILE A 105 2.25 1.12 -0.10
N LEU A 106 1.31 2.05 -0.28
CA LEU A 106 0.02 2.05 0.42
C LEU A 106 -0.74 0.74 0.20
N TYR A 107 -0.84 0.32 -1.06
CA TYR A 107 -1.53 -0.93 -1.42
C TYR A 107 -0.80 -2.17 -0.87
N LEU A 108 0.53 -2.23 -0.92
CA LEU A 108 1.32 -3.30 -0.30
C LEU A 108 1.13 -3.38 1.22
N GLY A 109 0.95 -2.24 1.90
CA GLY A 109 0.57 -2.22 3.31
C GLY A 109 -0.79 -2.87 3.57
N CYS A 110 -1.74 -2.73 2.64
CA CYS A 110 -3.04 -3.40 2.74
C CYS A 110 -2.90 -4.92 2.65
N ILE A 111 -2.06 -5.40 1.73
CA ILE A 111 -1.76 -6.82 1.59
C ILE A 111 -1.07 -7.34 2.86
N TRP A 112 -0.10 -6.59 3.39
CA TRP A 112 0.62 -6.98 4.60
C TRP A 112 -0.31 -7.22 5.79
N LEU A 113 -1.32 -6.36 5.96
CA LEU A 113 -2.37 -6.50 6.98
C LEU A 113 -3.51 -7.44 6.57
N ARG A 114 -3.42 -8.08 5.41
CA ARG A 114 -4.48 -8.93 4.83
C ARG A 114 -5.85 -8.22 4.81
N MET A 115 -5.86 -6.94 4.47
CA MET A 115 -7.10 -6.18 4.32
C MET A 115 -7.79 -6.53 3.00
N PRO A 116 -9.14 -6.56 2.94
CA PRO A 116 -9.88 -6.93 1.74
C PRO A 116 -10.03 -5.75 0.77
N ILE A 117 -8.95 -5.01 0.52
CA ILE A 117 -8.92 -3.84 -0.36
C ILE A 117 -8.40 -4.26 -1.72
N LEU A 118 -9.17 -3.96 -2.76
CA LEU A 118 -8.85 -4.23 -4.16
C LEU A 118 -8.00 -3.10 -4.74
N VAL A 119 -7.25 -3.41 -5.79
CA VAL A 119 -6.53 -2.38 -6.57
C VAL A 119 -7.51 -1.37 -7.19
N SER A 120 -8.72 -1.82 -7.55
CA SER A 120 -9.78 -0.97 -8.07
C SER A 120 -10.25 0.07 -7.05
N ASP A 121 -10.20 -0.23 -5.75
CA ASP A 121 -10.58 0.73 -4.70
C ASP A 121 -9.58 1.88 -4.68
N PHE A 122 -8.28 1.60 -4.75
CA PHE A 122 -7.25 2.64 -4.86
C PHE A 122 -7.41 3.46 -6.14
N ASN A 123 -7.66 2.82 -7.28
CA ASN A 123 -7.89 3.58 -8.52
C ASN A 123 -9.10 4.50 -8.38
N TYR A 124 -10.20 4.02 -7.79
CA TYR A 124 -11.38 4.82 -7.51
C TYR A 124 -11.06 6.00 -6.57
N TRP A 125 -10.41 5.76 -5.44
CA TRP A 125 -10.06 6.78 -4.45
C TRP A 125 -9.15 7.87 -5.01
N LEU A 126 -8.24 7.51 -5.94
CA LEU A 126 -7.36 8.47 -6.60
C LEU A 126 -8.10 9.30 -7.64
N CYS A 127 -8.92 8.65 -8.48
CA CYS A 127 -9.68 9.34 -9.53
C CYS A 127 -10.71 10.34 -8.97
N HIS A 128 -11.23 10.08 -7.77
CA HIS A 128 -12.18 10.96 -7.08
C HIS A 128 -11.49 11.94 -6.11
N GLU A 129 -10.15 11.96 -6.05
CA GLU A 129 -9.36 12.74 -5.08
C GLU A 129 -9.80 12.56 -3.62
N GLU A 130 -10.35 11.38 -3.29
CA GLU A 130 -10.58 11.01 -1.88
C GLU A 130 -9.24 10.80 -1.18
N ILE A 131 -8.24 10.27 -1.91
CA ILE A 131 -6.84 10.25 -1.48
C ILE A 131 -6.08 11.30 -2.30
N PRO A 132 -5.41 12.28 -1.67
CA PRO A 132 -4.71 13.34 -2.38
C PRO A 132 -3.66 12.77 -3.34
N PHE A 133 -3.79 13.02 -4.64
CA PHE A 133 -2.84 12.53 -5.64
C PHE A 133 -2.42 13.61 -6.65
N SER A 134 -3.36 14.14 -7.43
CA SER A 134 -3.12 15.27 -8.33
C SER A 134 -3.01 16.57 -7.54
N THR A 135 -3.68 16.63 -6.39
CA THR A 135 -3.66 17.75 -5.44
C THR A 135 -2.60 17.61 -4.34
N ALA A 136 -1.74 16.59 -4.42
CA ALA A 136 -0.80 16.23 -3.36
C ALA A 136 0.17 17.37 -2.97
N ILE A 137 0.48 18.30 -3.88
CA ILE A 137 1.30 19.48 -3.56
C ILE A 137 0.77 20.27 -2.36
N TYR A 138 -0.56 20.33 -2.16
CA TYR A 138 -1.18 21.09 -1.08
C TYR A 138 -1.01 20.43 0.29
N CYS A 139 -0.59 19.16 0.33
CA CYS A 139 -0.25 18.47 1.57
C CYS A 139 1.13 18.88 2.10
N VAL A 140 1.96 19.52 1.28
CA VAL A 140 3.34 19.89 1.64
C VAL A 140 3.36 21.28 2.27
N PRO A 141 3.98 21.45 3.45
CA PRO A 141 4.13 22.76 4.07
C PRO A 141 4.85 23.78 3.19
N GLU A 142 4.39 25.03 3.21
CA GLU A 142 4.96 26.09 2.37
C GLU A 142 6.45 26.35 2.67
N SER A 143 6.86 26.16 3.93
CA SER A 143 8.26 26.26 4.38
C SER A 143 9.20 25.29 3.66
N ILE A 144 8.69 24.13 3.21
CA ILE A 144 9.43 23.12 2.46
C ILE A 144 9.32 23.41 0.96
N LEU A 145 8.12 23.75 0.47
CA LEU A 145 7.91 24.09 -0.93
C LEU A 145 8.78 25.26 -1.40
N ARG A 146 9.01 26.27 -0.55
CA ARG A 146 9.92 27.41 -0.82
C ARG A 146 11.38 27.00 -0.98
N LYS A 147 11.79 25.87 -0.39
CA LYS A 147 13.17 25.33 -0.49
C LYS A 147 13.36 24.41 -1.70
N ILE A 148 12.26 24.04 -2.37
CA ILE A 148 12.25 23.19 -3.57
C ILE A 148 12.16 24.07 -4.81
N THR A 149 12.90 23.72 -5.87
CA THR A 149 12.86 24.44 -7.15
C THR A 149 11.45 24.43 -7.74
N LYS A 150 11.02 25.51 -8.39
CA LYS A 150 9.69 25.58 -9.05
C LYS A 150 9.47 24.48 -10.09
N LEU A 151 10.52 24.05 -10.79
CA LEU A 151 10.45 22.92 -11.74
C LEU A 151 10.12 21.60 -11.04
N ASP A 152 10.65 21.40 -9.84
CA ASP A 152 10.42 20.21 -9.03
C ASP A 152 9.02 20.17 -8.41
N HIS A 153 8.28 21.28 -8.40
CA HIS A 153 6.87 21.29 -7.96
C HIS A 153 5.99 20.42 -8.86
N LEU A 154 6.38 20.22 -10.14
CA LEU A 154 5.69 19.35 -11.08
C LEU A 154 5.73 17.87 -10.65
N LEU A 155 6.69 17.48 -9.81
CA LEU A 155 6.81 16.13 -9.29
C LEU A 155 5.66 15.75 -8.36
N PHE A 156 5.08 16.74 -7.68
CA PHE A 156 3.95 16.58 -6.76
C PHE A 156 2.59 16.84 -7.45
N LYS A 157 2.60 17.02 -8.78
CA LYS A 157 1.42 17.22 -9.64
C LYS A 157 1.41 16.19 -10.76
N PRO A 158 1.20 14.90 -10.47
CA PRO A 158 1.19 13.85 -11.48
C PRO A 158 0.11 14.13 -12.53
N ARG A 159 0.48 14.04 -13.81
CA ARG A 159 -0.44 14.29 -14.95
C ARG A 159 -1.37 13.13 -15.27
N SER A 160 -1.09 11.95 -14.75
CA SER A 160 -1.88 10.75 -15.01
C SER A 160 -2.00 9.87 -13.78
N TYR A 161 -3.21 9.37 -13.55
CA TYR A 161 -3.49 8.38 -12.52
C TYR A 161 -2.87 7.03 -12.89
N PRO A 162 -2.39 6.25 -11.91
CA PRO A 162 -1.94 4.88 -12.16
C PRO A 162 -3.14 3.98 -12.47
N THR A 163 -3.04 3.21 -13.56
CA THR A 163 -4.06 2.20 -13.91
C THR A 163 -3.99 1.02 -12.93
N CYS A 164 -5.08 0.26 -12.79
CA CYS A 164 -5.09 -0.92 -11.91
C CYS A 164 -3.98 -1.91 -12.26
N GLU A 165 -3.82 -2.21 -13.56
CA GLU A 165 -2.74 -3.07 -14.06
C GLU A 165 -1.36 -2.54 -13.68
N TRP A 166 -1.16 -1.21 -13.76
CA TRP A 166 0.12 -0.60 -13.38
C TRP A 166 0.40 -0.77 -11.89
N ILE A 167 -0.59 -0.50 -11.02
CA ILE A 167 -0.43 -0.65 -9.56
C ILE A 167 -0.10 -2.10 -9.24
N GLU A 168 -0.86 -3.05 -9.77
CA GLU A 168 -0.67 -4.47 -9.52
C GLU A 168 0.71 -4.96 -9.97
N ARG A 169 1.09 -4.65 -11.21
CA ARG A 169 2.40 -5.02 -11.74
C ARG A 169 3.54 -4.44 -10.91
N LYS A 170 3.45 -3.15 -10.55
CA LYS A 170 4.48 -2.51 -9.71
C LYS A 170 4.49 -3.02 -8.28
N SER A 171 3.36 -3.43 -7.74
CA SER A 171 3.27 -4.10 -6.45
C SER A 171 4.02 -5.43 -6.47
N CYS A 172 3.85 -6.22 -7.53
CA CYS A 172 4.62 -7.45 -7.70
C CYS A 172 6.12 -7.19 -7.84
N GLU A 173 6.52 -6.18 -8.61
CA GLU A 173 7.93 -5.81 -8.79
C GLU A 173 8.57 -5.40 -7.44
N ILE A 174 7.90 -4.54 -6.66
CA ILE A 174 8.39 -4.11 -5.34
C ILE A 174 8.37 -5.26 -4.33
N ALA A 175 7.32 -6.09 -4.31
CA ALA A 175 7.26 -7.24 -3.42
C ALA A 175 8.37 -8.26 -3.72
N SER A 176 8.63 -8.54 -5.00
CA SER A 176 9.74 -9.40 -5.43
C SER A 176 11.10 -8.82 -5.04
N PHE A 177 11.23 -7.50 -5.15
CA PHE A 177 12.43 -6.78 -4.75
C PHE A 177 12.67 -6.85 -3.23
N PHE A 178 11.63 -6.61 -2.41
CA PHE A 178 11.73 -6.76 -0.95
C PHE A 178 12.03 -8.21 -0.53
N ARG A 179 11.47 -9.19 -1.23
CA ARG A 179 11.82 -10.60 -1.02
C ARG A 179 13.30 -10.89 -1.30
N LYS A 180 13.84 -10.37 -2.40
CA LYS A 180 15.25 -10.60 -2.78
C LYS A 180 16.23 -9.85 -1.88
N LYS A 181 15.92 -8.62 -1.49
CA LYS A 181 16.84 -7.74 -0.75
C LYS A 181 16.75 -7.88 0.76
N TYR A 182 15.54 -8.08 1.30
CA TYR A 182 15.28 -8.05 2.74
C TYR A 182 14.66 -9.35 3.27
N HIS A 183 14.50 -10.37 2.42
CA HIS A 183 13.80 -11.61 2.76
C HIS A 183 12.36 -11.41 3.28
N VAL A 184 11.75 -10.27 2.94
CA VAL A 184 10.37 -9.96 3.31
C VAL A 184 9.42 -10.66 2.36
N ILE A 185 8.55 -11.52 2.90
CA ILE A 185 7.55 -12.26 2.15
C ILE A 185 6.18 -11.67 2.46
N PHE A 186 5.50 -11.15 1.45
CA PHE A 186 4.12 -10.67 1.61
C PHE A 186 3.17 -11.85 1.74
N PRO A 187 2.16 -11.76 2.63
CA PRO A 187 1.15 -12.81 2.75
C PRO A 187 0.22 -12.83 1.52
N GLU A 188 -0.54 -13.92 1.41
CA GLU A 188 -1.63 -14.01 0.44
C GLU A 188 -2.72 -12.98 0.71
N VAL A 189 -3.44 -12.60 -0.35
CA VAL A 189 -4.62 -11.76 -0.23
C VAL A 189 -5.67 -12.42 0.69
N ASN A 190 -6.55 -11.62 1.26
CA ASN A 190 -7.61 -12.14 2.12
C ASN A 190 -8.76 -12.72 1.29
N VAL A 191 -8.52 -13.91 0.74
CA VAL A 191 -9.45 -14.61 -0.16
C VAL A 191 -10.86 -14.70 0.43
N PRO A 192 -11.09 -15.09 1.69
CA PRO A 192 -12.44 -15.17 2.26
C PRO A 192 -13.20 -13.84 2.19
N LEU A 193 -12.56 -12.73 2.52
CA LEU A 193 -13.22 -11.42 2.54
C LEU A 193 -13.35 -10.81 1.14
N VAL A 194 -12.36 -11.00 0.28
CA VAL A 194 -12.44 -10.57 -1.13
C VAL A 194 -13.52 -11.35 -1.87
N LEU A 195 -13.61 -12.66 -1.62
CA LEU A 195 -14.66 -13.50 -2.18
C LEU A 195 -16.04 -13.02 -1.73
N PHE A 196 -16.21 -12.70 -0.43
CA PHE A 196 -17.46 -12.16 0.09
C PHE A 196 -17.85 -10.85 -0.63
N ARG A 197 -16.89 -9.96 -0.88
CA ARG A 197 -17.15 -8.76 -1.69
C ARG A 197 -17.62 -9.11 -3.10
N TYR A 198 -16.95 -10.02 -3.79
CA TYR A 198 -17.34 -10.43 -5.14
C TYR A 198 -18.70 -11.10 -5.19
N THR A 199 -19.01 -12.02 -4.25
CA THR A 199 -20.33 -12.66 -4.20
C THR A 199 -21.44 -11.63 -3.97
N ASN A 200 -21.21 -10.63 -3.13
CA ASN A 200 -22.18 -9.55 -2.91
C ASN A 200 -22.33 -8.65 -4.14
N CYS A 201 -21.24 -8.24 -4.77
CA CYS A 201 -21.27 -7.41 -5.98
C CYS A 201 -21.96 -8.10 -7.16
N LEU A 202 -21.82 -9.43 -7.26
CA LEU A 202 -22.43 -10.25 -8.30
C LEU A 202 -23.82 -10.78 -7.92
N ALA A 203 -24.35 -10.41 -6.74
CA ALA A 203 -25.61 -10.89 -6.19
C ALA A 203 -25.75 -12.43 -6.22
N LEU A 204 -24.65 -13.14 -5.93
CA LEU A 204 -24.65 -14.60 -5.90
C LEU A 204 -25.29 -15.12 -4.61
N PRO A 205 -25.97 -16.27 -4.65
CA PRO A 205 -26.48 -16.91 -3.45
C PRO A 205 -25.37 -17.22 -2.44
N PRO A 206 -25.65 -17.16 -1.12
CA PRO A 206 -24.65 -17.40 -0.08
C PRO A 206 -24.04 -18.82 -0.17
N GLU A 207 -24.76 -19.79 -0.73
CA GLU A 207 -24.28 -21.14 -0.98
C GLU A 207 -23.07 -21.14 -1.93
N MET A 208 -23.04 -20.22 -2.90
CA MET A 208 -21.92 -20.09 -3.85
C MET A 208 -20.62 -19.75 -3.13
N TYR A 209 -20.66 -18.92 -2.09
CA TYR A 209 -19.49 -18.63 -1.27
C TYR A 209 -18.86 -19.91 -0.71
N LEU A 210 -19.69 -20.79 -0.14
CA LEU A 210 -19.24 -22.06 0.44
C LEU A 210 -18.69 -23.01 -0.63
N ILE A 211 -19.35 -23.10 -1.78
CA ILE A 211 -18.93 -23.94 -2.90
C ILE A 211 -17.55 -23.48 -3.42
N ILE A 212 -17.38 -22.18 -3.62
CA ILE A 212 -16.13 -21.59 -4.12
C ILE A 212 -15.01 -21.78 -3.10
N MET A 213 -15.26 -21.52 -1.81
CA MET A 213 -14.29 -21.77 -0.73
C MET A 213 -13.88 -23.24 -0.66
N ARG A 214 -14.82 -24.17 -0.84
CA ARG A 214 -14.53 -25.61 -0.88
C ARG A 214 -13.69 -25.98 -2.10
N TYR A 215 -14.03 -25.44 -3.28
CA TYR A 215 -13.27 -25.67 -4.50
C TYR A 215 -11.82 -25.17 -4.38
N ILE A 216 -11.62 -23.95 -3.87
CA ILE A 216 -10.29 -23.37 -3.63
C ILE A 216 -9.43 -24.29 -2.75
N LYS A 217 -10.02 -24.82 -1.67
CA LYS A 217 -9.33 -25.77 -0.76
C LYS A 217 -8.96 -27.08 -1.46
N LEU A 218 -9.87 -27.65 -2.26
CA LEU A 218 -9.64 -28.91 -2.97
C LEU A 218 -8.60 -28.76 -4.10
N ALA A 219 -8.66 -27.65 -4.84
CA ALA A 219 -7.73 -27.34 -5.91
C ALA A 219 -6.37 -26.82 -5.41
N LYS A 220 -6.23 -26.59 -4.09
CA LYS A 220 -5.01 -26.06 -3.44
C LYS A 220 -4.50 -24.80 -4.12
N LEU A 221 -5.41 -23.88 -4.43
CA LEU A 221 -5.07 -22.63 -5.11
C LEU A 221 -4.46 -21.64 -4.12
N GLU A 222 -3.31 -21.07 -4.50
CA GLU A 222 -2.62 -20.01 -3.77
C GLU A 222 -2.93 -18.65 -4.41
N PHE A 223 -3.09 -17.62 -3.57
CA PHE A 223 -3.45 -16.27 -4.01
C PHE A 223 -2.38 -15.25 -3.59
N THR A 224 -1.14 -15.57 -3.92
CA THR A 224 0.01 -14.68 -3.77
C THR A 224 0.08 -13.68 -4.94
N ILE A 225 0.75 -12.55 -4.71
CA ILE A 225 0.98 -11.55 -5.76
C ILE A 225 2.09 -12.07 -6.66
N SER A 226 1.76 -12.30 -7.92
CA SER A 226 2.70 -12.79 -8.94
C SER A 226 2.67 -11.90 -10.18
N LYS A 227 3.77 -11.93 -10.94
CA LYS A 227 3.93 -11.13 -12.16
C LYS A 227 3.06 -11.66 -13.30
N GLU A 228 2.79 -12.97 -13.28
CA GLU A 228 2.11 -13.66 -14.38
C GLU A 228 0.59 -13.62 -14.24
N LYS A 229 0.07 -13.64 -13.00
CA LYS A 229 -1.36 -13.75 -12.75
C LYS A 229 -1.76 -12.93 -11.52
N SER A 230 -2.77 -12.10 -11.71
CA SER A 230 -3.43 -11.40 -10.62
C SER A 230 -4.19 -12.41 -9.74
N PRO A 231 -3.99 -12.40 -8.40
CA PRO A 231 -4.78 -13.25 -7.51
C PRO A 231 -6.28 -12.90 -7.59
N TYR A 232 -6.63 -11.64 -7.87
CA TYR A 232 -8.01 -11.20 -8.02
C TYR A 232 -8.65 -11.74 -9.30
N ILE A 233 -7.93 -11.72 -10.42
CA ILE A 233 -8.42 -12.28 -11.69
C ILE A 233 -8.56 -13.81 -11.57
N ILE A 234 -7.61 -14.50 -10.92
CA ILE A 234 -7.73 -15.93 -10.66
C ILE A 234 -8.99 -16.21 -9.83
N LEU A 235 -9.21 -15.45 -8.75
CA LEU A 235 -10.38 -15.63 -7.90
C LEU A 235 -11.67 -15.43 -8.68
N LEU A 236 -11.75 -14.40 -9.52
CA LEU A 236 -12.91 -14.14 -10.37
C LEU A 236 -13.12 -15.26 -11.40
N ALA A 237 -12.05 -15.78 -12.01
CA ALA A 237 -12.13 -16.91 -12.92
C ALA A 237 -12.66 -18.18 -12.22
N VAL A 238 -12.24 -18.42 -10.97
CA VAL A 238 -12.77 -19.52 -10.14
C VAL A 238 -14.26 -19.32 -9.85
N ILE A 239 -14.69 -18.10 -9.52
CA ILE A 239 -16.12 -17.79 -9.32
C ILE A 239 -16.92 -18.14 -10.58
N ILE A 240 -16.51 -17.65 -11.75
CA ILE A 240 -17.18 -17.92 -13.02
C ILE A 240 -17.22 -19.43 -13.32
N PHE A 241 -16.12 -20.13 -13.06
CA PHE A 241 -16.03 -21.58 -13.23
C PHE A 241 -17.03 -22.31 -12.33
N CYS A 242 -17.09 -21.98 -11.04
CA CYS A 242 -18.03 -22.58 -10.10
C CYS A 242 -19.50 -22.27 -10.46
N ILE A 243 -19.80 -21.04 -10.90
CA ILE A 243 -21.15 -20.68 -11.40
C ILE A 243 -21.50 -21.57 -12.60
N LYS A 244 -20.58 -21.73 -13.55
CA LYS A 244 -20.79 -22.59 -14.72
C LYS A 244 -21.00 -24.05 -14.35
N LEU A 245 -20.29 -24.54 -13.34
CA LEU A 245 -20.46 -25.91 -12.84
C LEU A 245 -21.86 -26.12 -12.24
N VAL A 246 -22.30 -25.21 -11.37
CA VAL A 246 -23.57 -25.33 -10.64
C VAL A 246 -24.78 -25.06 -11.53
N TYR A 247 -24.76 -23.98 -12.31
CA TYR A 247 -25.94 -23.51 -13.04
C TYR A 247 -25.98 -23.91 -14.51
N GLY A 248 -24.93 -24.56 -15.04
CA GLY A 248 -24.93 -25.04 -16.41
C GLY A 248 -25.11 -23.91 -17.44
N LEU A 249 -24.24 -22.89 -17.41
CA LEU A 249 -24.24 -21.79 -18.38
C LEU A 249 -23.96 -22.22 -19.84
N ASP A 250 -23.78 -23.52 -20.06
CA ASP A 250 -23.57 -24.21 -21.33
C ASP A 250 -24.87 -24.77 -21.94
N GLY A 251 -26.04 -24.44 -21.37
CA GLY A 251 -27.34 -24.88 -21.90
C GLY A 251 -27.71 -26.31 -21.52
N VAL A 252 -26.93 -26.96 -20.65
CA VAL A 252 -27.20 -28.29 -20.10
C VAL A 252 -27.82 -28.12 -18.72
N LYS A 253 -29.06 -28.58 -18.51
CA LYS A 253 -29.71 -28.56 -17.19
C LYS A 253 -28.95 -29.47 -16.21
N ARG A 254 -28.62 -28.95 -15.03
CA ARG A 254 -28.00 -29.65 -13.90
C ARG A 254 -28.81 -29.44 -12.64
#